data_AF-A0A2H1VMI3-F1
#
_entry.id   AF-A0A2H1VMI3-F1
#
_cell.length_a   1.000
_cell.length_b   1.000
_cell.length_c   1.000
_cell.angle_alpha   90.00
_cell.angle_beta   90.00
_cell.angle_gamma   90.00
#
_symmetry.space_group_name_H-M   'P 1'
#
loop_
_entity.id
_entity.type
_entity.pdbx_description
1 polymer ?
#
loop_
_entity_poly.entity_id
_entity_poly.type
_entity_poly.pdbx_seq_one_letter_code
_entity_poly.pdbx_strand_id
1 'polypeptide(L)'
;LCPIFQVSNVTGENLELLTMFLNLLKTRMPSQDDKPAEFQIDDTYSVPGVGTVVSGTTLAGVIKLNDTLLLGPDPLGRFTPITVKSIHRKRMPVPEVRGGQTASFALKKIKRSQIRKGMVMVSPALNPQACWQFEGEILVLHHPTTISSRYQAMGTYMLNKESVRALDRTVLASLAVRGGGGAGADSYRASVHCGSIRQTASILSMSRDCLRTGDKALVRFRFIKHPEYLKRGQRMVFREGRTKAVGNVLRPEPAAVKQAPRANNTRHDRRTQQPHDKPDALPAHVQESDVTATDSPFEVQADKRGAAAGGGGAPGAGGGGRRPRKRHDKPPDAPTLAAAAN
;
A
#
# COMPACT_ATOMS: atom_id res chain seq x y z
N LEU A 1 -14.86 23.20 -23.60
CA LEU A 1 -15.38 24.22 -22.67
C LEU A 1 -14.72 24.01 -21.31
N CYS A 2 -14.08 25.02 -20.72
CA CYS A 2 -13.55 24.97 -19.35
C CYS A 2 -14.33 25.98 -18.51
N PRO A 3 -15.22 25.57 -17.60
CA PRO A 3 -16.00 26.51 -16.79
C PRO A 3 -15.10 27.23 -15.78
N ILE A 4 -15.28 28.54 -15.67
CA ILE A 4 -14.54 29.41 -14.73
C ILE A 4 -15.55 29.99 -13.75
N PHE A 5 -15.31 29.82 -12.45
CA PHE A 5 -16.15 30.36 -11.37
C PHE A 5 -15.36 31.46 -10.63
N GLN A 6 -15.93 32.66 -10.55
CA GLN A 6 -15.40 33.71 -9.69
C GLN A 6 -15.98 33.52 -8.29
N VAL A 7 -15.14 33.22 -7.29
CA VAL A 7 -15.58 32.97 -5.91
C VAL A 7 -14.75 33.80 -4.93
N SER A 8 -15.37 34.16 -3.80
CA SER A 8 -14.68 34.78 -2.67
C SER A 8 -14.64 33.82 -1.49
N ASN A 9 -13.45 33.42 -1.06
CA ASN A 9 -13.28 32.56 0.13
C ASN A 9 -13.53 33.32 1.45
N VAL A 10 -13.57 34.66 1.42
CA VAL A 10 -13.78 35.49 2.62
C VAL A 10 -15.25 35.79 2.82
N THR A 11 -15.94 36.25 1.78
CA THR A 11 -17.36 36.64 1.84
C THR A 11 -18.29 35.48 1.52
N GLY A 12 -17.79 34.41 0.91
CA GLY A 12 -18.59 33.27 0.45
C GLY A 12 -19.31 33.49 -0.86
N GLU A 13 -19.07 34.63 -1.53
CA GLU A 13 -19.70 34.96 -2.81
C GLU A 13 -19.47 33.85 -3.85
N ASN A 14 -20.55 33.45 -4.53
CA ASN A 14 -20.62 32.43 -5.58
C ASN A 14 -20.14 31.02 -5.18
N LEU A 15 -19.90 30.74 -3.88
CA LEU A 15 -19.59 29.38 -3.43
C LEU A 15 -20.75 28.40 -3.67
N GLU A 16 -21.99 28.88 -3.65
CA GLU A 16 -23.16 28.06 -3.96
C GLU A 16 -23.18 27.59 -5.42
N LEU A 17 -22.79 28.45 -6.37
CA LEU A 17 -22.73 28.12 -7.80
C LEU A 17 -21.66 27.06 -8.06
N LEU A 18 -20.51 27.20 -7.41
CA LEU A 18 -19.47 26.18 -7.43
C LEU A 18 -19.97 24.85 -6.84
N THR A 19 -20.64 24.91 -5.70
CA THR A 19 -21.18 23.71 -5.03
C THR A 19 -22.23 23.01 -5.89
N MET A 20 -23.15 23.77 -6.49
CA MET A 20 -24.15 23.27 -7.43
C MET A 20 -23.50 22.61 -8.63
N PHE A 21 -22.50 23.26 -9.24
CA PHE A 21 -21.75 22.66 -10.34
C PHE A 21 -21.06 21.35 -9.94
N LEU A 22 -20.39 21.33 -8.78
CA LEU A 22 -19.73 20.12 -8.27
C LEU A 22 -20.73 18.99 -8.00
N ASN A 23 -21.94 19.30 -7.54
CA ASN A 23 -23.00 18.31 -7.32
C ASN A 23 -23.58 17.75 -8.63
N LEU A 24 -23.53 18.52 -9.73
CA LEU A 24 -23.93 18.06 -11.06
C LEU A 24 -22.88 17.14 -11.71
N LEU A 25 -21.64 17.15 -11.21
CA LEU A 25 -20.60 16.27 -11.74
C LEU A 25 -20.95 14.82 -11.42
N LYS A 26 -21.16 14.03 -12.48
CA LYS A 26 -21.34 12.58 -12.36
C LYS A 26 -20.13 11.96 -11.66
N THR A 27 -20.39 11.06 -10.71
CA THR A 27 -19.34 10.26 -10.06
C THR A 27 -18.54 9.53 -11.14
N ARG A 28 -17.22 9.78 -11.18
CA ARG A 28 -16.31 9.25 -12.22
C ARG A 28 -16.18 7.73 -12.25
N MET A 29 -16.65 7.04 -11.21
CA MET A 29 -16.55 5.60 -11.05
C MET A 29 -17.96 5.05 -10.80
N PRO A 30 -18.51 4.19 -11.68
CA PRO A 30 -19.76 3.50 -11.40
C PRO A 30 -19.57 2.59 -10.18
N SER A 31 -20.62 2.42 -9.38
CA SER A 31 -20.60 1.47 -8.27
C SER A 31 -20.33 0.07 -8.84
N GLN A 32 -19.22 -0.54 -8.44
CA GLN A 32 -18.86 -1.90 -8.84
C GLN A 32 -19.11 -2.84 -7.66
N ASP A 33 -20.31 -2.80 -7.10
CA ASP A 33 -20.66 -3.47 -5.85
C ASP A 33 -20.70 -4.99 -6.02
N ASP A 34 -21.03 -5.48 -7.22
CA ASP A 34 -21.08 -6.91 -7.56
C ASP A 34 -19.68 -7.54 -7.73
N LYS A 35 -18.65 -6.71 -7.88
CA LYS A 35 -17.28 -7.21 -8.05
C LYS A 35 -16.68 -7.57 -6.69
N PRO A 36 -15.70 -8.48 -6.65
CA PRO A 36 -14.99 -8.77 -5.41
C PRO A 36 -14.33 -7.51 -4.83
N ALA A 37 -14.33 -7.43 -3.50
CA ALA A 37 -13.83 -6.26 -2.79
C ALA A 37 -12.35 -5.98 -3.06
N GLU A 38 -12.04 -4.71 -3.33
CA GLU A 38 -10.69 -4.22 -3.55
C GLU A 38 -10.50 -2.85 -2.91
N PHE A 39 -9.48 -2.74 -2.08
CA PHE A 39 -9.16 -1.53 -1.36
C PHE A 39 -7.68 -1.21 -1.50
N GLN A 40 -7.38 0.01 -1.95
CA GLN A 40 -6.02 0.47 -2.13
C GLN A 40 -5.58 1.31 -0.93
N ILE A 41 -4.45 0.94 -0.31
CA ILE A 41 -3.94 1.61 0.88
C ILE A 41 -3.13 2.85 0.47
N ASP A 42 -3.62 3.99 0.91
CA ASP A 42 -2.95 5.28 0.78
C ASP A 42 -2.03 5.52 1.97
N ASP A 43 -2.51 5.41 3.20
CA ASP A 43 -1.73 5.78 4.38
C ASP A 43 -1.99 4.83 5.57
N THR A 44 -1.05 4.79 6.51
CA THR A 44 -1.10 3.89 7.67
C THR A 44 -0.83 4.64 8.98
N TYR A 45 -1.70 4.39 9.96
CA TYR A 45 -1.71 5.04 11.25
C TYR A 45 -1.60 4.00 12.38
N SER A 46 -1.01 4.42 13.49
CA SER A 46 -1.02 3.67 14.75
C SER A 46 -1.84 4.48 15.73
N VAL A 47 -3.05 4.01 16.04
CA VAL A 47 -3.98 4.71 16.93
C VAL A 47 -3.96 4.04 18.30
N PRO A 48 -3.64 4.77 19.38
CA PRO A 48 -3.65 4.22 20.75
C PRO A 48 -4.99 3.55 21.07
N GLY A 49 -4.95 2.36 21.69
CA GLY A 49 -6.13 1.56 22.05
C GLY A 49 -6.83 0.83 20.88
N VAL A 50 -6.78 1.38 19.66
CA VAL A 50 -7.40 0.76 18.48
C VAL A 50 -6.45 -0.23 17.81
N GLY A 51 -5.19 0.17 17.61
CA GLY A 51 -4.15 -0.59 16.91
C GLY A 51 -3.77 0.02 15.56
N THR A 52 -3.40 -0.84 14.61
CA THR A 52 -3.03 -0.43 13.25
C THR A 52 -4.27 -0.08 12.43
N VAL A 53 -4.29 1.12 11.85
CA VAL A 53 -5.38 1.62 11.00
C VAL A 53 -4.81 1.96 9.62
N VAL A 54 -5.50 1.55 8.57
CA VAL A 54 -5.15 1.88 7.18
C VAL A 54 -6.22 2.79 6.59
N SER A 55 -5.82 3.79 5.83
CA SER A 55 -6.71 4.70 5.09
C SER A 55 -6.44 4.55 3.61
N GLY A 56 -7.49 4.69 2.82
CA GLY A 56 -7.41 4.42 1.39
C GLY A 56 -8.76 4.51 0.72
N THR A 57 -8.80 4.01 -0.51
CA THR A 57 -10.00 4.07 -1.36
C THR A 57 -10.42 2.67 -1.78
N THR A 58 -11.70 2.36 -1.59
CA THR A 58 -12.30 1.13 -2.11
C THR A 58 -12.48 1.30 -3.61
N LEU A 59 -11.80 0.50 -4.41
CA LEU A 59 -11.86 0.57 -5.87
C LEU A 59 -13.08 -0.18 -6.42
N ALA A 60 -13.41 -1.33 -5.83
CA ALA A 60 -14.53 -2.18 -6.24
C ALA A 60 -15.06 -3.01 -5.06
N GLY A 61 -16.28 -3.51 -5.21
CA GLY A 61 -16.98 -4.34 -4.24
C GLY A 61 -17.42 -3.61 -2.98
N VAL A 62 -17.85 -4.42 -2.01
CA VAL A 62 -18.30 -3.97 -0.69
C VAL A 62 -17.44 -4.64 0.38
N ILE A 63 -16.94 -3.85 1.34
CA ILE A 63 -16.19 -4.35 2.50
C ILE A 63 -17.02 -4.09 3.75
N LYS A 64 -17.31 -5.15 4.50
CA LYS A 64 -18.11 -5.12 5.73
C LYS A 64 -17.25 -5.33 6.97
N LEU A 65 -17.80 -4.94 8.11
CA LEU A 65 -17.17 -5.16 9.41
C LEU A 65 -17.02 -6.68 9.65
N ASN A 66 -15.88 -7.10 10.20
CA ASN A 66 -15.47 -8.51 10.38
C ASN A 66 -15.16 -9.29 9.11
N ASP A 67 -15.18 -8.68 7.93
CA ASP A 67 -14.70 -9.35 6.72
C ASP A 67 -13.22 -9.71 6.85
N THR A 68 -12.86 -10.85 6.26
CA THR A 68 -11.48 -11.30 6.13
C THR A 68 -11.01 -11.10 4.69
N LEU A 69 -10.04 -10.22 4.51
CA LEU A 69 -9.45 -9.85 3.23
C LEU A 69 -7.98 -10.26 3.19
N LEU A 70 -7.42 -10.34 1.99
CA LEU A 70 -5.99 -10.57 1.78
C LEU A 70 -5.26 -9.22 1.72
N LEU A 71 -4.36 -8.98 2.67
CA LEU A 71 -3.48 -7.83 2.69
C LEU A 71 -2.14 -8.17 2.04
N GLY A 72 -1.71 -7.36 1.09
CA GLY A 72 -0.40 -7.51 0.46
C GLY A 72 -0.23 -6.60 -0.74
N PRO A 73 0.78 -6.80 -1.57
CA PRO A 73 1.84 -7.79 -1.42
C PRO A 73 2.90 -7.36 -0.39
N ASP A 74 3.39 -8.30 0.43
CA ASP A 74 4.55 -8.10 1.30
C ASP A 74 5.86 -7.97 0.47
N PRO A 75 7.03 -7.68 1.08
CA PRO A 75 8.30 -7.63 0.34
C PRO A 75 8.67 -8.94 -0.39
N LEU A 76 8.08 -10.08 -0.02
CA LEU A 76 8.25 -11.39 -0.65
C LEU A 76 7.17 -11.68 -1.71
N GLY A 77 6.20 -10.79 -1.91
CA GLY A 77 5.10 -10.96 -2.85
C GLY A 77 3.92 -11.78 -2.33
N ARG A 78 3.88 -12.08 -1.02
CA ARG A 78 2.81 -12.86 -0.38
C ARG A 78 1.67 -11.96 0.08
N PHE A 79 0.49 -12.58 0.19
CA PHE A 79 -0.71 -11.96 0.74
C PHE A 79 -1.11 -12.67 2.04
N THR A 80 -1.36 -11.89 3.08
CA THR A 80 -1.70 -12.41 4.41
C THR A 80 -3.16 -12.12 4.71
N PRO A 81 -3.95 -13.10 5.18
CA PRO A 81 -5.33 -12.85 5.58
C PRO A 81 -5.39 -11.91 6.79
N ILE A 82 -6.26 -10.90 6.71
CA ILE A 82 -6.47 -9.90 7.73
C ILE A 82 -7.97 -9.68 7.94
N THR A 83 -8.39 -9.58 9.20
CA THR A 83 -9.77 -9.31 9.56
C THR A 83 -9.97 -7.83 9.88
N VAL A 84 -11.02 -7.25 9.34
CA VAL A 84 -11.45 -5.87 9.63
C VAL A 84 -12.06 -5.80 11.04
N LYS A 85 -11.46 -4.99 11.92
CA LYS A 85 -11.94 -4.76 13.29
C LYS A 85 -13.04 -3.71 13.34
N SER A 86 -12.84 -2.59 12.66
CA SER A 86 -13.81 -1.50 12.58
C SER A 86 -13.57 -0.68 11.32
N ILE A 87 -14.63 0.01 10.86
CA ILE A 87 -14.60 0.81 9.66
C ILE A 87 -15.09 2.21 10.01
N HIS A 88 -14.36 3.22 9.54
CA HIS A 88 -14.73 4.63 9.72
C HIS A 88 -14.70 5.36 8.40
N ARG A 89 -15.72 6.17 8.15
CA ARG A 89 -15.79 7.07 6.99
C ARG A 89 -16.11 8.48 7.49
N LYS A 90 -15.30 9.47 7.09
CA LYS A 90 -15.43 10.86 7.55
C LYS A 90 -15.58 10.97 9.10
N ARG A 91 -14.74 10.23 9.83
CA ARG A 91 -14.73 10.14 11.32
C ARG A 91 -15.98 9.48 11.96
N MET A 92 -16.90 8.95 11.16
CA MET A 92 -18.06 8.22 11.66
C MET A 92 -17.87 6.71 11.49
N PRO A 93 -18.24 5.88 12.50
CA PRO A 93 -18.25 4.44 12.33
C PRO A 93 -19.32 4.04 11.31
N VAL A 94 -18.98 3.12 10.42
CA VAL A 94 -19.89 2.60 9.40
C VAL A 94 -19.83 1.06 9.36
N PRO A 95 -20.94 0.38 9.05
CA PRO A 95 -20.96 -1.09 8.99
C PRO A 95 -20.30 -1.63 7.71
N GLU A 96 -20.29 -0.84 6.64
CA GLU A 96 -19.76 -1.22 5.33
C GLU A 96 -19.25 -0.02 4.52
N VAL A 97 -18.42 -0.30 3.52
CA VAL A 97 -17.88 0.67 2.56
C VAL A 97 -17.98 0.10 1.15
N ARG A 98 -18.42 0.92 0.20
CA ARG A 98 -18.65 0.54 -1.20
C ARG A 98 -17.58 1.09 -2.15
N GLY A 99 -17.52 0.54 -3.35
CA GLY A 99 -16.64 1.02 -4.43
C GLY A 99 -16.76 2.53 -4.66
N GLY A 100 -15.63 3.20 -4.84
CA GLY A 100 -15.51 4.65 -4.99
C GLY A 100 -15.45 5.44 -3.68
N GLN A 101 -15.64 4.80 -2.52
CA GLN A 101 -15.59 5.48 -1.23
C GLN A 101 -14.20 5.41 -0.58
N THR A 102 -13.80 6.52 0.04
CA THR A 102 -12.62 6.57 0.92
C THR A 102 -13.04 6.20 2.34
N ALA A 103 -12.25 5.34 3.00
CA ALA A 103 -12.50 4.90 4.36
C ALA A 103 -11.22 4.51 5.09
N SER A 104 -11.34 4.37 6.40
CA SER A 104 -10.30 3.90 7.30
C SER A 104 -10.71 2.59 7.96
N PHE A 105 -9.82 1.61 7.91
CA PHE A 105 -10.02 0.27 8.46
C PHE A 105 -9.04 0.02 9.60
N ALA A 106 -9.56 -0.31 10.79
CA ALA A 106 -8.74 -0.86 11.85
C ALA A 106 -8.54 -2.36 11.61
N LEU A 107 -7.30 -2.85 11.67
CA LEU A 107 -6.94 -4.22 11.32
C LEU A 107 -6.59 -5.03 12.56
N LYS A 108 -7.05 -6.29 12.64
CA LYS A 108 -6.74 -7.19 13.77
C LYS A 108 -5.35 -7.81 13.63
N LYS A 109 -4.59 -7.92 14.73
CA LYS A 109 -3.36 -8.74 14.83
C LYS A 109 -2.24 -8.41 13.82
N ILE A 110 -2.11 -7.14 13.39
CA ILE A 110 -1.03 -6.70 12.49
C ILE A 110 -0.32 -5.46 13.02
N LYS A 111 1.01 -5.43 12.88
CA LYS A 111 1.84 -4.28 13.25
C LYS A 111 1.92 -3.28 12.10
N ARG A 112 1.93 -1.98 12.41
CA ARG A 112 2.10 -0.92 11.40
C ARG A 112 3.35 -1.10 10.53
N SER A 113 4.45 -1.64 11.08
CA SER A 113 5.70 -1.88 10.33
C SER A 113 5.57 -2.88 9.18
N GLN A 114 4.56 -3.76 9.22
CA GLN A 114 4.31 -4.76 8.18
C GLN A 114 3.47 -4.18 7.02
N ILE A 115 2.94 -2.96 7.16
CA ILE A 115 2.07 -2.33 6.16
C ILE A 115 2.77 -1.12 5.56
N ARG A 116 2.79 -1.05 4.23
CA ARG A 116 3.30 0.11 3.49
C ARG A 116 2.23 0.70 2.60
N LYS A 117 2.42 1.97 2.23
CA LYS A 117 1.65 2.62 1.16
C LYS A 117 1.82 1.88 -0.17
N GLY A 118 0.74 1.74 -0.92
CA GLY A 118 0.73 1.03 -2.20
C GLY A 118 0.31 -0.44 -2.08
N MET A 119 0.31 -1.01 -0.88
CA MET A 119 -0.35 -2.30 -0.63
C MET A 119 -1.86 -2.20 -0.86
N VAL A 120 -2.50 -3.35 -1.01
CA VAL A 120 -3.93 -3.52 -1.23
C VAL A 120 -4.52 -4.50 -0.23
N MET A 121 -5.80 -4.32 0.07
CA MET A 121 -6.65 -5.32 0.71
C MET A 121 -7.66 -5.80 -0.31
N VAL A 122 -7.68 -7.09 -0.60
CA VAL A 122 -8.49 -7.65 -1.68
C VAL A 122 -9.21 -8.92 -1.22
N SER A 123 -10.36 -9.20 -1.83
CA SER A 123 -11.10 -10.43 -1.55
C SER A 123 -10.28 -11.67 -1.93
N PRO A 124 -10.29 -12.75 -1.12
CA PRO A 124 -9.65 -14.02 -1.45
C PRO A 124 -10.08 -14.59 -2.81
N ALA A 125 -11.33 -14.31 -3.24
CA ALA A 125 -11.87 -14.78 -4.52
C ALA A 125 -11.09 -14.28 -5.76
N LEU A 126 -10.30 -13.20 -5.62
CA LEU A 126 -9.53 -12.63 -6.74
C LEU A 126 -8.20 -13.34 -7.00
N ASN A 127 -7.75 -14.23 -6.10
CA ASN A 127 -6.44 -14.89 -6.19
C ASN A 127 -5.30 -13.92 -6.58
N PRO A 128 -5.05 -12.88 -5.76
CA PRO A 128 -4.18 -11.79 -6.14
C PRO A 128 -2.73 -12.26 -6.35
N GLN A 129 -2.09 -11.72 -7.38
CA GLN A 129 -0.70 -12.02 -7.71
C GLN A 129 0.14 -10.76 -7.64
N ALA A 130 1.29 -10.87 -6.98
CA ALA A 130 2.28 -9.81 -6.94
C ALA A 130 3.12 -9.85 -8.23
N CYS A 131 3.49 -8.69 -8.76
CA CYS A 131 4.32 -8.58 -9.95
C CYS A 131 5.55 -7.72 -9.67
N TRP A 132 6.69 -8.17 -10.17
CA TRP A 132 7.91 -7.36 -10.25
C TRP A 132 8.04 -6.68 -11.59
N GLN A 133 7.51 -7.30 -12.63
CA GLN A 133 7.65 -6.89 -14.02
C GLN A 133 6.27 -6.70 -14.63
N PHE A 134 6.17 -5.76 -15.56
CA PHE A 134 4.95 -5.56 -16.32
C PHE A 134 5.27 -4.88 -17.65
N GLU A 135 4.44 -5.17 -18.65
CA GLU A 135 4.41 -4.45 -19.91
C GLU A 135 3.40 -3.31 -19.83
N GLY A 136 3.81 -2.12 -20.25
CA GLY A 136 2.95 -0.94 -20.32
C GLY A 136 3.13 -0.19 -21.63
N GLU A 137 2.03 0.38 -22.11
CA GLU A 137 2.08 1.38 -23.18
C GLU A 137 2.28 2.75 -22.55
N ILE A 138 3.27 3.50 -23.02
CA ILE A 138 3.55 4.86 -22.56
C ILE A 138 3.47 5.85 -23.71
N LEU A 139 3.00 7.06 -23.39
CA LEU A 139 3.10 8.26 -24.20
C LEU A 139 4.06 9.22 -23.49
N VAL A 140 5.16 9.55 -24.15
CA VAL A 140 6.13 10.52 -23.65
C VAL A 140 5.55 11.92 -23.81
N LEU A 141 5.44 12.64 -22.70
CA LEU A 141 5.03 14.04 -22.65
C LEU A 141 6.29 14.91 -22.80
N HIS A 142 6.42 15.96 -22.00
CA HIS A 142 7.56 16.86 -22.07
C HIS A 142 8.82 16.23 -21.43
N HIS A 143 9.69 15.68 -22.27
CA HIS A 143 11.01 15.22 -21.87
C HIS A 143 12.09 16.04 -22.59
N PRO A 144 13.02 16.69 -21.85
CA PRO A 144 14.04 17.55 -22.46
C PRO A 144 15.09 16.78 -23.26
N THR A 145 15.22 15.47 -22.99
CA THR A 145 16.19 14.59 -23.63
C THR A 145 15.53 13.35 -24.23
N THR A 146 16.31 12.48 -24.84
CA THR A 146 15.83 11.20 -25.36
C THR A 146 15.77 10.16 -24.25
N ILE A 147 14.67 9.41 -24.14
CA ILE A 147 14.62 8.21 -23.30
C ILE A 147 15.10 7.04 -24.17
N SER A 148 16.22 6.44 -23.77
CA SER A 148 16.72 5.19 -24.35
C SER A 148 16.89 4.15 -23.25
N SER A 149 16.86 2.87 -23.59
CA SER A 149 17.05 1.76 -22.63
C SER A 149 18.40 1.87 -21.94
N ARG A 150 19.40 2.47 -22.60
CA ARG A 150 20.72 2.75 -22.06
C ARG A 150 20.88 4.19 -21.54
N TYR A 151 19.82 4.99 -21.56
CA TYR A 151 19.89 6.38 -21.10
C TYR A 151 19.95 6.41 -19.58
N GLN A 152 21.07 6.87 -19.02
CA GLN A 152 21.07 7.37 -17.65
C GLN A 152 20.36 8.72 -17.68
N ALA A 153 19.35 8.89 -16.81
CA ALA A 153 18.97 10.21 -16.37
C ALA A 153 20.25 10.92 -15.95
N MET A 154 20.66 11.94 -16.70
CA MET A 154 21.74 12.86 -16.31
C MET A 154 21.25 13.66 -15.10
N GLY A 155 21.14 12.97 -13.96
CA GLY A 155 21.41 13.57 -12.69
C GLY A 155 22.87 13.97 -12.75
N THR A 156 23.11 15.20 -13.15
CA THR A 156 24.16 16.01 -12.55
C THR A 156 24.30 15.57 -11.10
N TYR A 157 25.34 14.79 -10.80
CA TYR A 157 25.99 14.94 -9.52
C TYR A 157 26.19 16.44 -9.39
N MET A 158 25.49 17.05 -8.43
CA MET A 158 25.76 18.40 -7.95
C MET A 158 27.18 18.38 -7.36
N LEU A 159 28.19 18.21 -8.20
CA LEU A 159 29.53 18.64 -7.91
C LEU A 159 29.55 20.10 -8.33
N ASN A 160 29.86 20.97 -7.37
CA ASN A 160 30.04 22.39 -7.58
C ASN A 160 30.79 22.64 -8.89
N LYS A 161 30.36 23.65 -9.66
CA LYS A 161 30.99 24.06 -10.92
C LYS A 161 32.51 24.29 -10.80
N GLU A 162 33.00 24.55 -9.59
CA GLU A 162 34.42 24.72 -9.28
C GLU A 162 35.19 23.40 -9.22
N SER A 163 34.58 22.29 -8.76
CA SER A 163 35.25 21.00 -8.61
C SER A 163 35.41 20.23 -9.93
N VAL A 164 34.54 20.48 -10.91
CA VAL A 164 34.56 19.78 -12.22
C VAL A 164 35.65 20.33 -13.16
N ARG A 165 36.15 21.55 -12.92
CA ARG A 165 37.27 22.11 -13.69
C ARG A 165 38.63 21.51 -13.33
N ALA A 166 38.72 20.77 -12.22
CA ALA A 166 39.95 20.15 -11.75
C ALA A 166 40.15 18.68 -12.21
N LEU A 167 39.15 18.09 -12.87
CA LEU A 167 39.24 16.71 -13.36
C LEU A 167 39.49 16.69 -14.85
N ASP A 168 40.69 16.22 -15.21
CA ASP A 168 41.14 16.07 -16.59
C ASP A 168 40.19 15.16 -17.41
N ARG A 169 40.03 15.48 -18.70
CA ARG A 169 39.17 14.76 -19.66
C ARG A 169 39.53 13.26 -19.72
N THR A 170 40.78 12.93 -19.47
CA THR A 170 41.32 11.56 -19.40
C THR A 170 40.81 10.78 -18.19
N VAL A 171 40.56 11.46 -17.05
CA VAL A 171 40.05 10.83 -15.81
C VAL A 171 38.56 10.55 -15.91
N LEU A 172 37.80 11.44 -16.55
CA LEU A 172 36.38 11.21 -16.84
C LEU A 172 36.17 10.07 -17.86
N ALA A 173 37.06 9.94 -18.85
CA ALA A 173 37.03 8.84 -19.81
C ALA A 173 37.43 7.50 -19.18
N SER A 174 38.41 7.47 -18.26
CA SER A 174 38.86 6.23 -17.60
C SER A 174 37.90 5.71 -16.53
N LEU A 175 37.11 6.60 -15.88
CA LEU A 175 35.98 6.19 -15.03
C LEU A 175 34.82 5.57 -15.84
N ALA A 176 34.67 5.93 -17.12
CA ALA A 176 33.65 5.36 -18.00
C ALA A 176 34.03 3.97 -18.56
N VAL A 177 35.33 3.62 -18.60
CA VAL A 177 35.82 2.40 -19.28
C VAL A 177 36.07 1.23 -18.31
N ARG A 178 36.07 1.46 -16.99
CA ARG A 178 36.36 0.39 -16.00
C ARG A 178 35.13 -0.39 -15.51
N GLY A 179 34.15 -0.62 -16.38
CA GLY A 179 32.98 -1.47 -16.16
C GLY A 179 33.09 -2.82 -16.86
N GLY A 180 34.09 -3.63 -16.50
CA GLY A 180 34.22 -4.99 -17.01
C GLY A 180 33.24 -5.95 -16.33
N GLY A 181 32.45 -6.67 -17.13
CA GLY A 181 31.93 -8.00 -16.80
C GLY A 181 30.80 -8.08 -15.77
N GLY A 182 29.60 -7.61 -16.11
CA GLY A 182 28.39 -7.93 -15.37
C GLY A 182 27.15 -7.33 -16.03
N ALA A 183 26.29 -8.18 -16.59
CA ALA A 183 25.00 -7.77 -17.14
C ALA A 183 24.14 -7.11 -16.03
N GLY A 184 24.12 -5.78 -15.93
CA GLY A 184 23.26 -5.13 -14.94
C GLY A 184 23.37 -3.62 -14.68
N ALA A 185 24.17 -2.84 -15.41
CA ALA A 185 24.42 -1.43 -15.02
C ALA A 185 23.64 -0.35 -15.80
N ASP A 186 23.15 -0.60 -17.00
CA ASP A 186 22.71 0.49 -17.91
C ASP A 186 21.22 0.44 -18.27
N SER A 187 20.35 0.67 -17.29
CA SER A 187 18.90 0.78 -17.51
C SER A 187 18.36 2.10 -16.97
N TYR A 188 17.63 2.86 -17.80
CA TYR A 188 16.91 4.07 -17.36
C TYR A 188 16.01 3.77 -16.16
N ARG A 189 16.11 4.59 -15.10
CA ARG A 189 15.32 4.46 -13.86
C ARG A 189 14.46 5.70 -13.67
N ALA A 190 13.16 5.48 -13.49
CA ALA A 190 12.21 6.56 -13.19
C ALA A 190 11.22 6.14 -12.11
N SER A 191 10.65 7.12 -11.41
CA SER A 191 9.57 6.84 -10.46
C SER A 191 8.26 6.60 -11.20
N VAL A 192 7.61 5.46 -10.91
CA VAL A 192 6.31 5.07 -11.46
C VAL A 192 5.26 5.26 -10.38
N HIS A 193 4.24 6.00 -10.73
CA HIS A 193 3.06 6.22 -9.91
C HIS A 193 1.90 5.46 -10.52
N CYS A 194 1.33 4.51 -9.77
CA CYS A 194 0.21 3.68 -10.23
C CYS A 194 -0.83 3.60 -9.10
N GLY A 195 -1.83 4.49 -9.13
CA GLY A 195 -2.68 4.77 -7.96
C GLY A 195 -1.84 5.23 -6.76
N SER A 196 -1.95 4.52 -5.64
CA SER A 196 -1.20 4.76 -4.40
C SER A 196 0.24 4.23 -4.43
N ILE A 197 0.58 3.36 -5.38
CA ILE A 197 1.95 2.82 -5.55
C ILE A 197 2.85 3.94 -6.06
N ARG A 198 3.98 4.16 -5.39
CA ARG A 198 4.99 5.17 -5.74
C ARG A 198 6.38 4.57 -5.60
N GLN A 199 6.92 4.06 -6.69
CA GLN A 199 8.15 3.28 -6.66
C GLN A 199 9.00 3.47 -7.92
N THR A 200 10.31 3.40 -7.77
CA THR A 200 11.25 3.40 -8.90
C THR A 200 11.16 2.08 -9.68
N ALA A 201 11.01 2.20 -10.99
CA ALA A 201 11.12 1.09 -11.92
C ALA A 201 12.27 1.33 -12.89
N SER A 202 12.94 0.25 -13.30
CA SER A 202 13.90 0.23 -14.40
C SER A 202 13.19 -0.20 -15.69
N ILE A 203 13.58 0.40 -16.81
CA ILE A 203 13.20 -0.08 -18.14
C ILE A 203 14.08 -1.28 -18.49
N LEU A 204 13.46 -2.43 -18.75
CA LEU A 204 14.16 -3.64 -19.21
C LEU A 204 14.28 -3.67 -20.73
N SER A 205 13.21 -3.32 -21.43
CA SER A 205 13.16 -3.28 -22.89
C SER A 205 12.09 -2.30 -23.35
N MET A 206 12.20 -1.86 -24.60
CA MET A 206 11.30 -0.92 -25.23
C MET A 206 11.20 -1.23 -26.71
N SER A 207 10.04 -0.95 -27.32
CA SER A 207 9.76 -1.24 -28.73
C SER A 207 10.50 -0.33 -29.72
N ARG A 208 11.11 0.77 -29.25
CA ARG A 208 11.90 1.71 -30.05
C ARG A 208 13.18 2.05 -29.30
N ASP A 209 14.30 2.17 -30.00
CA ASP A 209 15.64 2.45 -29.43
C ASP A 209 15.78 3.83 -28.75
N CYS A 210 14.87 4.74 -29.07
CA CYS A 210 14.89 6.14 -28.70
C CYS A 210 13.46 6.67 -28.67
N LEU A 211 13.05 7.30 -27.57
CA LEU A 211 11.75 7.94 -27.41
C LEU A 211 11.91 9.43 -27.16
N ARG A 212 11.13 10.24 -27.88
CA ARG A 212 11.04 11.70 -27.75
C ARG A 212 9.63 12.13 -27.35
N THR A 213 9.47 13.41 -27.06
CA THR A 213 8.17 14.01 -26.75
C THR A 213 7.16 13.71 -27.86
N GLY A 214 6.00 13.17 -27.49
CA GLY A 214 4.93 12.76 -28.40
C GLY A 214 4.96 11.29 -28.82
N ASP A 215 6.07 10.57 -28.56
CA ASP A 215 6.17 9.17 -28.94
C ASP A 215 5.35 8.24 -28.05
N LYS A 216 4.75 7.24 -28.70
CA LYS A 216 4.16 6.08 -28.04
C LYS A 216 5.07 4.87 -28.19
N ALA A 217 5.22 4.11 -27.11
CA ALA A 217 6.00 2.88 -27.13
C ALA A 217 5.50 1.86 -26.12
N LEU A 218 5.76 0.60 -26.44
CA LEU A 218 5.62 -0.52 -25.52
C LEU A 218 6.90 -0.66 -24.74
N VAL A 219 6.79 -0.66 -23.42
CA VAL A 219 7.94 -0.68 -22.52
C VAL A 219 7.72 -1.72 -21.45
N ARG A 220 8.74 -2.55 -21.22
CA ARG A 220 8.78 -3.54 -20.15
C ARG A 220 9.48 -2.93 -18.95
N PHE A 221 8.78 -2.85 -17.84
CA PHE A 221 9.26 -2.27 -16.61
C PHE A 221 9.54 -3.35 -15.57
N ARG A 222 10.49 -3.06 -14.68
CA ARG A 222 10.74 -3.83 -13.47
C ARG A 222 10.81 -2.93 -12.25
N PHE A 223 9.99 -3.21 -11.24
CA PHE A 223 10.10 -2.57 -9.93
C PHE A 223 11.40 -2.96 -9.22
N ILE A 224 12.00 -1.99 -8.53
CA ILE A 224 13.32 -2.18 -7.92
C ILE A 224 13.23 -2.68 -6.47
N LYS A 225 12.31 -2.15 -5.65
CA LYS A 225 12.33 -2.40 -4.20
C LYS A 225 11.35 -3.49 -3.75
N HIS A 226 10.11 -3.43 -4.20
CA HIS A 226 9.04 -4.32 -3.76
C HIS A 226 8.19 -4.80 -4.94
N PRO A 227 7.65 -6.03 -4.85
CA PRO A 227 6.63 -6.47 -5.79
C PRO A 227 5.33 -5.73 -5.47
N GLU A 228 4.54 -5.44 -6.50
CA GLU A 228 3.30 -4.68 -6.36
C GLU A 228 2.13 -5.41 -6.99
N TYR A 229 0.90 -5.11 -6.54
CA TYR A 229 -0.31 -5.62 -7.16
C TYR A 229 -0.75 -4.66 -8.26
N LEU A 230 -0.74 -5.11 -9.50
CA LEU A 230 -1.12 -4.32 -10.67
C LEU A 230 -2.27 -4.97 -11.42
N LYS A 231 -3.13 -4.13 -12.00
CA LYS A 231 -4.20 -4.57 -12.90
C LYS A 231 -3.95 -4.12 -14.33
N ARG A 232 -4.40 -4.94 -15.28
CA ARG A 232 -4.49 -4.54 -16.69
C ARG A 232 -5.41 -3.33 -16.83
N GLY A 233 -4.98 -2.37 -17.63
CA GLY A 233 -5.66 -1.08 -17.85
C GLY A 233 -5.41 -0.04 -16.76
N GLN A 234 -4.65 -0.35 -15.71
CA GLN A 234 -4.38 0.60 -14.65
C GLN A 234 -3.49 1.74 -15.18
N ARG A 235 -3.93 2.98 -14.95
CA ARG A 235 -3.20 4.17 -15.38
C ARG A 235 -1.95 4.36 -14.53
N MET A 236 -0.85 4.65 -15.21
CA MET A 236 0.43 4.93 -14.59
C MET A 236 1.03 6.24 -15.10
N VAL A 237 1.84 6.85 -14.25
CA VAL A 237 2.54 8.09 -14.54
C VAL A 237 4.02 7.91 -14.24
N PHE A 238 4.86 8.27 -15.19
CA PHE A 238 6.31 8.27 -15.05
C PHE A 238 6.78 9.65 -14.64
N ARG A 239 7.56 9.70 -13.57
CA ARG A 239 8.08 10.94 -12.99
C ARG A 239 9.57 10.88 -12.76
N GLU A 240 10.22 11.97 -13.14
CA GLU A 240 11.61 12.29 -12.86
C GLU A 240 11.61 13.77 -12.45
N GLY A 241 11.21 14.03 -11.20
CA GLY A 241 10.76 15.34 -10.72
C GLY A 241 9.37 15.73 -11.26
N ARG A 242 9.31 16.07 -12.56
CA ARG A 242 8.05 16.36 -13.28
C ARG A 242 7.52 15.12 -14.00
N THR A 243 6.25 15.15 -14.39
CA THR A 243 5.66 14.09 -15.21
C THR A 243 6.31 14.06 -16.59
N LYS A 244 6.89 12.91 -16.93
CA LYS A 244 7.63 12.68 -18.17
C LYS A 244 6.85 11.85 -19.18
N ALA A 245 6.10 10.87 -18.70
CA ALA A 245 5.24 10.05 -19.53
C ALA A 245 4.00 9.63 -18.76
N VAL A 246 2.94 9.31 -19.50
CA VAL A 246 1.71 8.72 -18.98
C VAL A 246 1.44 7.43 -19.74
N GLY A 247 0.79 6.46 -19.10
CA GLY A 247 0.59 5.17 -19.74
C GLY A 247 -0.43 4.30 -19.04
N ASN A 248 -0.64 3.11 -19.60
CA ASN A 248 -1.54 2.09 -19.06
C ASN A 248 -0.79 0.76 -18.92
N VAL A 249 -1.05 0.03 -17.84
CA VAL A 249 -0.51 -1.32 -17.66
C VAL A 249 -1.21 -2.24 -18.68
N LEU A 250 -0.46 -2.85 -19.58
CA LEU A 250 -1.01 -3.79 -20.56
C LEU A 250 -1.06 -5.20 -19.99
N ARG A 251 0.06 -5.65 -19.42
CA ARG A 251 0.17 -7.01 -18.89
C ARG A 251 1.11 -7.05 -17.68
N PRO A 252 0.59 -7.25 -16.46
CA PRO A 252 1.44 -7.56 -15.32
C PRO A 252 2.01 -8.98 -15.48
N GLU A 253 3.29 -9.15 -15.18
CA GLU A 253 3.93 -10.46 -15.17
C GLU A 253 3.96 -10.99 -13.74
N PRO A 254 3.29 -12.11 -13.45
CA PRO A 254 3.29 -12.69 -12.11
C PRO A 254 4.71 -12.97 -11.64
N ALA A 255 5.03 -12.58 -10.41
CA ALA A 255 6.25 -13.01 -9.77
C ALA A 255 6.21 -14.54 -9.67
N ALA A 256 7.07 -15.23 -10.42
CA ALA A 256 7.17 -16.68 -10.34
C ALA A 256 7.36 -17.07 -8.87
N VAL A 257 6.35 -17.73 -8.28
CA VAL A 257 6.47 -18.33 -6.96
C VAL A 257 7.54 -19.40 -7.13
N LYS A 258 8.77 -19.15 -6.63
CA LYS A 258 9.75 -20.22 -6.47
C LYS A 258 9.10 -21.22 -5.51
N GLN A 259 8.48 -22.26 -6.06
CA GLN A 259 8.01 -23.38 -5.27
C GLN A 259 9.22 -23.89 -4.52
N ALA A 260 9.13 -23.94 -3.19
CA ALA A 260 10.15 -24.61 -2.39
C ALA A 260 10.33 -26.04 -2.96
N PRO A 261 11.56 -26.57 -3.05
CA PRO A 261 11.78 -27.90 -3.56
C PRO A 261 10.92 -28.87 -2.75
N ARG A 262 10.00 -29.57 -3.43
CA ARG A 262 9.23 -30.65 -2.83
C ARG A 262 10.22 -31.70 -2.37
N ALA A 263 10.34 -31.91 -1.07
CA ALA A 263 11.04 -33.05 -0.53
C ALA A 263 10.31 -34.32 -1.00
N ASN A 264 10.91 -35.04 -1.95
CA ASN A 264 10.47 -36.36 -2.36
C ASN A 264 10.69 -37.32 -1.19
N ASN A 265 9.67 -37.52 -0.35
CA ASN A 265 9.61 -38.64 0.56
C ASN A 265 8.93 -39.82 -0.17
N THR A 266 9.70 -40.52 -0.99
CA THR A 266 9.38 -41.89 -1.41
C THR A 266 9.48 -42.80 -0.19
N ARG A 267 8.39 -42.95 0.56
CA ARG A 267 8.20 -44.07 1.48
C ARG A 267 7.66 -45.24 0.68
N HIS A 268 8.52 -46.24 0.52
CA HIS A 268 8.22 -47.55 -0.03
C HIS A 268 7.36 -48.29 1.01
N ASP A 269 6.06 -48.43 0.76
CA ASP A 269 5.20 -49.31 1.57
C ASP A 269 4.80 -50.52 0.71
N ARG A 270 5.33 -51.69 1.08
CA ARG A 270 4.95 -52.99 0.51
C ARG A 270 3.96 -53.62 1.48
N ARG A 271 2.67 -53.59 1.14
CA ARG A 271 1.78 -54.71 1.51
C ARG A 271 0.64 -54.86 0.53
N THR A 272 0.73 -55.97 -0.19
CA THR A 272 -0.19 -56.53 -1.17
C THR A 272 -1.50 -56.94 -0.48
N GLN A 273 -2.64 -56.52 -1.03
CA GLN A 273 -3.92 -57.22 -0.88
C GLN A 273 -4.61 -57.26 -2.25
N GLN A 274 -5.05 -58.45 -2.64
CA GLN A 274 -6.05 -58.70 -3.69
C GLN A 274 -7.20 -59.53 -3.10
N PRO A 275 -8.41 -59.50 -3.72
CA PRO A 275 -9.70 -59.65 -3.06
C PRO A 275 -10.48 -60.95 -3.48
N HIS A 276 -11.75 -61.06 -3.01
CA HIS A 276 -12.85 -62.04 -3.29
C HIS A 276 -13.29 -62.82 -2.01
N ASP A 277 -14.54 -63.13 -1.67
CA ASP A 277 -15.90 -62.99 -2.24
C ASP A 277 -16.99 -63.11 -1.12
N LYS A 278 -18.23 -62.69 -1.46
CA LYS A 278 -19.59 -62.70 -0.83
C LYS A 278 -20.09 -63.99 -0.04
N PRO A 279 -21.38 -64.12 0.40
CA PRO A 279 -22.16 -63.40 1.43
C PRO A 279 -23.04 -64.34 2.35
N ASP A 280 -23.96 -63.74 3.12
CA ASP A 280 -25.23 -64.27 3.71
C ASP A 280 -25.25 -65.13 5.00
N ALA A 281 -25.88 -64.59 6.06
CA ALA A 281 -27.04 -65.16 6.79
C ALA A 281 -27.50 -64.26 7.98
N LEU A 282 -28.82 -64.11 8.13
CA LEU A 282 -29.60 -63.39 9.16
C LEU A 282 -29.86 -64.28 10.43
N PRO A 283 -30.75 -63.92 11.40
CA PRO A 283 -30.69 -62.85 12.42
C PRO A 283 -31.10 -63.37 13.83
N ALA A 284 -31.09 -62.55 14.91
CA ALA A 284 -32.08 -62.62 16.03
C ALA A 284 -31.88 -61.59 17.17
N HIS A 285 -32.98 -60.89 17.50
CA HIS A 285 -33.56 -60.52 18.82
C HIS A 285 -32.75 -59.69 19.86
N VAL A 286 -33.19 -58.45 20.17
CA VAL A 286 -34.05 -57.98 21.32
C VAL A 286 -33.20 -57.53 22.53
N GLN A 287 -33.39 -56.40 23.23
CA GLN A 287 -34.58 -55.72 23.75
C GLN A 287 -34.28 -54.26 24.18
N GLU A 288 -35.34 -53.46 24.35
CA GLU A 288 -35.42 -52.07 24.81
C GLU A 288 -35.15 -51.83 26.32
N SER A 289 -35.08 -50.52 26.62
CA SER A 289 -35.54 -49.80 27.84
C SER A 289 -34.49 -49.44 28.89
N ASP A 290 -34.65 -48.41 29.73
CA ASP A 290 -35.15 -47.02 29.70
C ASP A 290 -34.83 -46.48 31.13
N VAL A 291 -34.81 -45.14 31.33
CA VAL A 291 -34.88 -44.39 32.62
C VAL A 291 -33.86 -44.69 33.76
N THR A 292 -33.37 -43.77 34.61
CA THR A 292 -33.87 -42.53 35.20
C THR A 292 -32.72 -41.77 35.91
N ALA A 293 -32.96 -40.50 36.23
CA ALA A 293 -32.11 -39.52 36.88
C ALA A 293 -31.80 -39.75 38.38
N THR A 294 -30.82 -38.98 38.89
CA THR A 294 -30.69 -38.31 40.23
C THR A 294 -29.19 -38.13 40.56
N ASP A 295 -28.69 -37.22 41.38
CA ASP A 295 -29.03 -35.86 41.80
C ASP A 295 -27.81 -35.37 42.62
N SER A 296 -27.15 -34.29 42.19
CA SER A 296 -26.48 -33.21 42.98
C SER A 296 -25.43 -33.57 44.10
N PRO A 297 -24.93 -32.60 44.93
CA PRO A 297 -23.72 -31.78 44.69
C PRO A 297 -22.78 -31.66 45.93
N PHE A 298 -21.65 -30.92 45.84
CA PHE A 298 -20.87 -30.20 46.92
C PHE A 298 -19.46 -29.84 46.37
N GLU A 299 -18.70 -28.80 46.74
CA GLU A 299 -18.86 -27.61 47.60
C GLU A 299 -17.71 -26.62 47.33
N VAL A 300 -17.78 -25.48 48.00
CA VAL A 300 -17.04 -24.20 47.88
C VAL A 300 -15.77 -24.18 48.72
N GLN A 301 -14.73 -23.42 48.32
CA GLN A 301 -13.96 -22.66 49.32
C GLN A 301 -13.28 -21.39 48.77
N ALA A 302 -13.62 -20.27 49.41
CA ALA A 302 -12.93 -18.99 49.36
C ALA A 302 -11.98 -18.89 50.57
N ASP A 303 -10.86 -18.17 50.44
CA ASP A 303 -10.13 -17.70 51.62
C ASP A 303 -9.65 -16.25 51.47
N LYS A 304 -9.68 -15.57 52.62
CA LYS A 304 -9.55 -14.11 52.81
C LYS A 304 -8.81 -13.93 54.14
N ARG A 305 -7.68 -13.22 54.15
CA ARG A 305 -6.99 -12.53 55.29
C ARG A 305 -5.57 -12.16 54.83
N GLY A 306 -4.91 -11.07 55.20
CA GLY A 306 -5.15 -9.98 56.14
C GLY A 306 -3.92 -9.04 56.12
N ALA A 307 -4.10 -7.81 56.61
CA ALA A 307 -3.13 -6.72 56.63
C ALA A 307 -2.07 -6.83 57.76
N ALA A 308 -0.92 -6.13 57.63
CA ALA A 308 -0.44 -5.10 58.58
C ALA A 308 1.06 -4.72 58.45
N ALA A 309 1.30 -3.40 58.36
CA ALA A 309 2.22 -2.54 59.15
C ALA A 309 3.77 -2.56 59.03
N GLY A 310 4.31 -1.32 59.05
CA GLY A 310 5.64 -0.89 59.56
C GLY A 310 6.64 -0.53 58.47
N GLY A 311 6.93 0.74 58.13
CA GLY A 311 7.63 1.77 58.92
C GLY A 311 9.10 1.81 58.47
N GLY A 312 9.84 2.89 58.22
CA GLY A 312 9.70 4.35 58.20
C GLY A 312 11.02 4.91 57.61
N GLY A 313 11.11 6.21 57.29
CA GLY A 313 12.40 6.85 56.98
C GLY A 313 12.36 7.95 55.92
N ALA A 314 12.05 9.17 56.34
CA ALA A 314 12.55 10.42 55.76
C ALA A 314 13.74 10.91 56.67
N PRO A 315 14.55 11.94 56.34
CA PRO A 315 14.36 12.97 55.31
C PRO A 315 15.62 13.35 54.49
N GLY A 316 15.45 14.21 53.48
CA GLY A 316 16.56 14.87 52.79
C GLY A 316 16.07 15.92 51.79
N ALA A 317 16.25 17.20 52.16
CA ALA A 317 15.79 18.38 51.45
C ALA A 317 16.47 18.62 50.09
N GLY A 318 15.77 19.30 49.18
CA GLY A 318 16.32 19.79 47.92
C GLY A 318 15.31 20.65 47.16
N GLY A 319 15.26 21.94 47.49
CA GLY A 319 14.44 22.95 46.81
C GLY A 319 14.99 23.31 45.43
N GLY A 320 14.13 23.88 44.57
CA GLY A 320 14.58 24.43 43.29
C GLY A 320 13.49 24.81 42.28
N GLY A 321 12.83 25.95 42.50
CA GLY A 321 12.57 26.96 41.47
C GLY A 321 11.74 26.60 40.22
N ARG A 322 10.46 26.98 40.25
CA ARG A 322 9.64 27.26 39.05
C ARG A 322 10.20 28.49 38.31
N ARG A 323 10.40 28.41 36.99
CA ARG A 323 10.53 29.57 36.08
C ARG A 323 9.42 29.55 35.02
N PRO A 324 8.73 30.67 34.76
CA PRO A 324 7.65 30.75 33.78
C PRO A 324 8.17 31.03 32.35
N ARG A 325 7.45 30.52 31.35
CA ARG A 325 7.69 30.76 29.91
C ARG A 325 7.18 32.14 29.49
N LYS A 326 8.05 32.96 28.87
CA LYS A 326 7.72 34.25 28.23
C LYS A 326 6.98 34.03 26.90
N ARG A 327 5.94 34.84 26.68
CA ARG A 327 5.27 35.11 25.39
C ARG A 327 6.08 36.14 24.60
N HIS A 328 6.11 36.01 23.27
CA HIS A 328 6.50 37.07 22.35
C HIS A 328 5.43 37.18 21.26
N ASP A 329 4.78 38.35 21.20
CA ASP A 329 4.04 38.87 20.06
C ASP A 329 4.84 40.06 19.49
N LYS A 330 5.07 40.10 18.17
CA LYS A 330 4.92 41.29 17.30
C LYS A 330 5.16 40.95 15.81
N PRO A 331 4.35 41.46 14.85
CA PRO A 331 4.52 41.23 13.42
C PRO A 331 5.46 42.26 12.74
N PRO A 332 5.97 42.00 11.52
CA PRO A 332 6.78 42.95 10.77
C PRO A 332 5.96 43.84 9.81
N ASP A 333 6.45 45.07 9.67
CA ASP A 333 5.93 46.18 8.86
C ASP A 333 6.03 45.98 7.34
N ALA A 334 5.10 46.61 6.61
CA ALA A 334 5.04 46.71 5.16
C ALA A 334 5.88 47.88 4.63
N PRO A 335 6.49 47.78 3.42
CA PRO A 335 7.08 48.93 2.75
C PRO A 335 6.07 49.64 1.83
N THR A 336 6.01 50.95 2.00
CA THR A 336 5.31 51.95 1.18
C THR A 336 5.94 52.06 -0.22
N LEU A 337 5.14 51.98 -1.28
CA LEU A 337 5.54 52.39 -2.63
C LEU A 337 4.52 53.37 -3.21
N ALA A 338 5.08 54.42 -3.79
CA ALA A 338 4.49 55.71 -4.05
C ALA A 338 3.48 55.74 -5.20
N ALA A 339 2.58 56.72 -5.09
CA ALA A 339 1.71 57.20 -6.14
C ALA A 339 2.51 57.77 -7.32
N ALA A 340 2.04 57.49 -8.53
CA ALA A 340 2.27 58.32 -9.70
C ALA A 340 0.91 58.50 -10.39
N ALA A 341 0.41 59.73 -10.35
CA ALA A 341 -0.61 60.23 -11.24
C ALA A 341 0.10 61.08 -12.31
N ASN A 342 -0.04 60.66 -13.56
CA ASN A 342 -0.23 61.47 -14.77
C ASN A 342 -0.38 60.51 -15.95
#